data_AF-A0A449AZ01-F1
#
_entry.id   AF-A0A449AZ01-F1
#
_cell.length_a   1.000
_cell.length_b   1.000
_cell.length_c   1.000
_cell.angle_alpha   90.00
_cell.angle_beta   90.00
_cell.angle_gamma   90.00
#
_symmetry.space_group_name_H-M   'P 1'
#
loop_
_entity.id
_entity.type
_entity.pdbx_description
1 polymer ?
#
loop_
_entity_poly.entity_id
_entity_poly.type
_entity_poly.pdbx_seq_one_letter_code
_entity_poly.pdbx_strand_id
1 'polypeptide(L)'
;MNLQAKVVDIQDQKVILRDKNWIYYLFYKKDNQEFFLYQNVNLESIRITKIDFRYQIANVKFQNISKAKTLDLRYFLFLCFQNKSQSYNNLVLPIFFGFFINSNNELVENLKNLDSLHLIIVSGFHYLILEKLIEKITTKFDKNGICIVVLLTFYFWIGKSNLASFKSWLWIISLKLSKISRWTKQNSCKFQRLSTISLIHAFYNPLHFLKIGFLISYLLTFYLISGFLNFEKKELRKKLFLILKAWTLSVLFLISISKQFSLFGILSNLILSFVFEILIVILLPCLFIPFLIDGFYLVILNLLKFLNSYNVLFVFNTLLSYWHLVLLFVYLDLIYLIRNKKY
;
A
#
# COMPACT_ATOMS: atom_id res chain seq x y z
N MET A 1 -25.24 16.34 15.99
CA MET A 1 -25.09 14.92 15.60
C MET A 1 -23.89 14.36 16.33
N ASN A 2 -24.03 13.16 16.90
CA ASN A 2 -22.91 12.43 17.50
C ASN A 2 -22.30 11.51 16.45
N LEU A 3 -20.98 11.54 16.30
CA LEU A 3 -20.24 10.70 15.35
C LEU A 3 -19.25 9.83 16.10
N GLN A 4 -19.27 8.53 15.78
CA GLN A 4 -18.18 7.63 16.16
C GLN A 4 -17.16 7.62 15.02
N ALA A 5 -15.93 8.00 15.34
CA ALA A 5 -14.85 8.03 14.38
C ALA A 5 -13.58 7.40 14.94
N LYS A 6 -12.66 7.03 14.06
CA LYS A 6 -11.35 6.50 14.39
C LYS A 6 -10.28 7.49 13.96
N VAL A 7 -9.26 7.69 14.79
CA VAL A 7 -8.07 8.46 14.43
C VAL A 7 -7.26 7.68 13.38
N VAL A 8 -7.06 8.27 12.19
CA VAL A 8 -6.35 7.63 11.07
C VAL A 8 -5.02 8.34 10.77
N ASP A 9 -4.90 9.63 11.09
CA ASP A 9 -3.64 10.36 10.97
C ASP A 9 -3.56 11.49 12.01
N ILE A 10 -2.34 11.85 12.39
CA ILE A 10 -2.04 12.89 13.37
C ILE A 10 -0.86 13.71 12.83
N GLN A 11 -1.07 15.01 12.70
CA GLN A 11 -0.04 15.98 12.35
C GLN A 11 0.10 16.98 13.51
N ASP A 12 1.13 17.81 13.51
CA ASP A 12 1.46 18.72 14.63
C ASP A 12 0.22 19.44 15.17
N GLN A 13 -0.54 20.11 14.30
CA GLN A 13 -1.75 20.87 14.66
C GLN A 13 -3.06 20.24 14.20
N LYS A 14 -3.03 19.10 13.50
CA LYS A 14 -4.22 18.53 12.84
C LYS A 14 -4.39 17.07 13.18
N VAL A 15 -5.64 16.62 13.18
CA VAL A 15 -5.98 15.21 13.32
C VAL A 15 -6.99 14.86 12.24
N ILE A 16 -6.78 13.70 11.61
CA ILE A 16 -7.68 13.15 10.61
C ILE A 16 -8.40 11.96 11.23
N LEU A 17 -9.72 12.07 11.27
CA LEU A 17 -10.62 11.02 11.71
C LEU A 17 -11.30 10.37 10.52
N ARG A 18 -11.73 9.13 10.67
CA ARG A 18 -12.55 8.41 9.70
C ARG A 18 -13.74 7.78 10.38
N ASP A 19 -14.93 7.99 9.84
CA ASP A 19 -16.14 7.32 10.34
C ASP A 19 -16.30 5.89 9.78
N LYS A 20 -17.45 5.28 10.05
CA LYS A 20 -17.82 3.95 9.54
C LYS A 20 -18.12 3.94 8.03
N ASN A 21 -18.43 5.10 7.45
CA ASN A 21 -18.76 5.28 6.04
C ASN A 21 -17.55 5.72 5.20
N TRP A 22 -16.34 5.65 5.75
CA TRP A 22 -15.09 6.06 5.11
C TRP A 22 -14.96 7.54 4.80
N ILE A 23 -15.78 8.39 5.41
CA ILE A 23 -15.66 9.84 5.31
C ILE A 23 -14.53 10.31 6.21
N TYR A 24 -13.64 11.13 5.67
CA TYR A 24 -12.53 11.70 6.42
C TYR A 24 -12.92 13.06 6.99
N TYR A 25 -12.58 13.27 8.26
CA TYR A 25 -12.84 14.51 8.99
C TYR A 25 -11.52 15.10 9.44
N LEU A 26 -11.24 16.33 9.03
CA LEU A 26 -10.06 17.06 9.46
C LEU A 26 -10.45 18.08 10.52
N PHE A 27 -9.71 18.09 11.62
CA PHE A 27 -9.84 19.12 12.62
C PHE A 27 -8.49 19.59 13.14
N TYR A 28 -8.50 20.78 13.74
CA TYR A 28 -7.34 21.39 14.36
C TYR A 28 -7.35 21.12 15.86
N LYS A 29 -6.23 20.63 16.38
CA LYS A 29 -6.09 20.33 17.82
C LYS A 29 -6.31 21.61 18.61
N LYS A 30 -7.07 21.50 19.71
CA LYS A 30 -7.00 22.49 20.80
C LYS A 30 -5.81 22.13 21.69
N ASP A 31 -5.21 23.13 22.32
CA ASP A 31 -4.07 22.92 23.21
C ASP A 31 -4.36 21.83 24.26
N ASN A 32 -3.35 20.99 24.54
CA ASN A 32 -3.35 19.89 25.52
C ASN A 32 -4.22 18.65 25.23
N GLN A 33 -4.81 18.50 24.03
CA GLN A 33 -5.51 17.25 23.67
C GLN A 33 -4.58 16.23 22.99
N GLU A 34 -4.27 15.15 23.70
CA GLU A 34 -3.54 14.02 23.15
C GLU A 34 -4.45 13.03 22.42
N PHE A 35 -4.10 12.76 21.16
CA PHE A 35 -4.71 11.75 20.31
C PHE A 35 -3.70 10.67 19.97
N PHE A 36 -4.17 9.44 19.83
CA PHE A 36 -3.35 8.30 19.43
C PHE A 36 -3.91 7.64 18.17
N LEU A 37 -3.04 7.11 17.33
CA LEU A 37 -3.42 6.45 16.08
C LEU A 37 -4.33 5.24 16.36
N TYR A 38 -5.36 5.04 15.53
CA TYR A 38 -6.39 3.99 15.67
C TYR A 38 -7.27 4.07 16.93
N GLN A 39 -7.14 5.14 17.71
CA GLN A 39 -8.05 5.40 18.82
C GLN A 39 -9.47 5.66 18.30
N ASN A 40 -10.47 5.06 18.95
CA ASN A 40 -11.86 5.39 18.71
C ASN A 40 -12.24 6.63 19.53
N VAL A 41 -12.96 7.55 18.91
CA VAL A 41 -13.44 8.80 19.54
C VAL A 41 -14.91 9.02 19.21
N ASN A 42 -15.63 9.59 20.17
CA ASN A 42 -16.97 10.10 19.98
C ASN A 42 -16.89 11.63 19.87
N LEU A 43 -17.45 12.17 18.79
CA LEU A 43 -17.54 13.59 18.55
C LEU A 43 -18.97 14.06 18.79
N GLU A 44 -19.13 15.10 19.60
CA GLU A 44 -20.43 15.73 19.87
C GLU A 44 -20.54 17.08 19.15
N SER A 45 -21.75 17.40 18.68
CA SER A 45 -22.10 18.70 18.08
C SER A 45 -21.18 19.12 16.92
N ILE A 46 -21.08 18.28 15.90
CA ILE A 46 -20.24 18.52 14.72
C ILE A 46 -20.87 19.60 13.82
N ARG A 47 -20.06 20.60 13.46
CA ARG A 47 -20.36 21.59 12.42
C ARG A 47 -19.35 21.45 11.30
N ILE A 48 -19.82 21.06 10.12
CA ILE A 48 -19.01 21.00 8.90
C ILE A 48 -18.80 22.43 8.41
N THR A 49 -17.54 22.82 8.20
CA THR A 49 -17.16 24.16 7.73
C THR A 49 -16.84 24.17 6.24
N LYS A 50 -16.25 23.09 5.72
CA LYS A 50 -15.90 22.93 4.30
C LYS A 50 -15.86 21.45 3.95
N ILE A 51 -16.32 21.10 2.76
CA ILE A 51 -16.19 19.75 2.20
C ILE A 51 -15.33 19.85 0.94
N ASP A 52 -14.22 19.13 0.91
CA ASP A 52 -13.51 18.88 -0.33
C ASP A 52 -13.94 17.52 -0.88
N PHE A 53 -14.83 17.52 -1.88
CA PHE A 53 -15.33 16.29 -2.50
C PHE A 53 -14.25 15.51 -3.26
N ARG A 54 -13.14 16.14 -3.67
CA ARG A 54 -12.05 15.45 -4.39
C ARG A 54 -11.27 14.52 -3.47
N TYR A 55 -11.09 14.91 -2.21
CA TYR A 55 -10.36 14.13 -1.20
C TYR A 55 -11.28 13.53 -0.13
N GLN A 56 -12.57 13.89 -0.16
CA GLN A 56 -13.60 13.53 0.81
C GLN A 56 -13.22 13.86 2.24
N ILE A 57 -12.56 15.02 2.38
CA ILE A 57 -12.17 15.56 3.65
C ILE A 57 -13.17 16.66 3.99
N ALA A 58 -13.94 16.43 5.05
CA ALA A 58 -14.77 17.46 5.67
C ALA A 58 -13.98 18.13 6.78
N ASN A 59 -13.75 19.44 6.66
CA ASN A 59 -13.26 20.24 7.77
C ASN A 59 -14.40 20.41 8.77
N VAL A 60 -14.13 20.07 10.03
CA VAL A 60 -15.14 20.10 11.08
C VAL A 60 -14.68 20.89 12.30
N LYS A 61 -15.64 21.54 12.94
CA LYS A 61 -15.55 22.02 14.32
C LYS A 61 -16.51 21.17 15.17
N PHE A 62 -16.15 20.88 16.40
CA PHE A 62 -16.98 20.15 17.37
C PHE A 62 -16.91 20.84 18.72
N GLN A 63 -17.87 20.55 19.60
CA GLN A 63 -17.87 21.07 20.97
C GLN A 63 -17.04 20.18 21.90
N ASN A 64 -17.34 18.86 21.91
CA ASN A 64 -16.68 17.89 22.78
C ASN A 64 -16.15 16.69 21.99
N ILE A 65 -15.05 16.13 22.51
CA ILE A 65 -14.52 14.82 22.11
C ILE A 65 -14.37 13.98 23.36
N SER A 66 -14.91 12.76 23.34
CA SER A 66 -14.63 11.75 24.35
C SER A 66 -13.94 10.53 23.75
N LYS A 67 -12.99 9.96 24.51
CA LYS A 67 -12.31 8.71 24.13
C LYS A 67 -13.32 7.57 24.24
N ALA A 68 -13.42 6.75 23.19
CA ALA A 68 -14.26 5.57 23.17
C ALA A 68 -13.41 4.30 23.35
N LYS A 69 -14.00 3.23 23.90
CA LYS A 69 -13.32 1.94 24.04
C LYS A 69 -12.90 1.43 22.65
N THR A 70 -11.66 0.96 22.54
CA THR A 70 -11.11 0.39 21.31
C THR A 70 -10.65 -1.04 21.56
N LEU A 71 -11.00 -1.93 20.64
CA LEU A 71 -10.52 -3.32 20.58
C LEU A 71 -9.60 -3.53 19.36
N ASP A 72 -9.12 -2.43 18.75
CA ASP A 72 -8.23 -2.52 17.60
C ASP A 72 -6.83 -2.93 18.08
N LEU A 73 -6.39 -4.15 17.72
CA LEU A 73 -5.04 -4.64 18.04
C LEU A 73 -3.94 -3.66 17.58
N ARG A 74 -4.17 -2.93 16.49
CA ARG A 74 -3.22 -1.92 15.98
C ARG A 74 -3.04 -0.77 16.93
N TYR A 75 -4.10 -0.37 17.64
CA TYR A 75 -4.00 0.66 18.68
C TYR A 75 -3.05 0.22 19.79
N PHE A 76 -3.21 -1.01 20.29
CA PHE A 76 -2.35 -1.54 21.35
C PHE A 76 -0.90 -1.71 20.90
N LEU A 77 -0.67 -2.25 19.69
CA LEU A 77 0.67 -2.35 19.13
C LEU A 77 1.32 -0.97 18.91
N PHE A 78 0.55 0.00 18.41
CA PHE A 78 1.01 1.39 18.26
C PHE A 78 1.47 1.98 19.60
N LEU A 79 0.67 1.82 20.68
CA LEU A 79 1.05 2.27 22.01
C LEU A 79 2.33 1.59 22.53
N CYS A 80 2.51 0.30 22.25
CA CYS A 80 3.72 -0.44 22.63
C CYS A 80 4.98 0.09 21.93
N PHE A 81 4.85 0.61 20.71
CA PHE A 81 5.99 1.01 19.88
C PHE A 81 6.27 2.52 19.88
N GLN A 82 5.27 3.38 20.08
CA GLN A 82 5.45 4.86 20.01
C GLN A 82 6.45 5.42 21.03
N ASN A 83 6.58 4.76 22.19
CA ASN A 83 7.45 5.17 23.27
C ASN A 83 8.82 4.44 23.24
N LYS A 84 9.12 3.73 22.16
CA LYS A 84 10.42 3.06 21.96
C LYS A 84 11.47 4.02 21.40
N SER A 85 12.65 3.50 21.06
CA SER A 85 13.75 4.30 20.50
C SER A 85 13.33 5.06 19.24
N GLN A 86 14.09 6.10 18.90
CA GLN A 86 13.86 6.91 17.69
C GLN A 86 13.80 6.04 16.43
N SER A 87 14.53 4.94 16.36
CA SER A 87 14.49 3.99 15.24
C SER A 87 13.13 3.33 15.06
N TYR A 88 12.38 3.03 16.13
CA TYR A 88 11.00 2.56 15.99
C TYR A 88 10.10 3.63 15.40
N ASN A 89 10.23 4.86 15.89
CA ASN A 89 9.43 6.00 15.43
C ASN A 89 9.75 6.36 13.97
N ASN A 90 10.99 6.14 13.54
CA ASN A 90 11.44 6.49 12.20
C ASN A 90 11.34 5.35 11.18
N LEU A 91 11.29 4.09 11.61
CA LEU A 91 11.28 2.91 10.74
C LEU A 91 10.01 2.08 10.90
N VAL A 92 9.76 1.56 12.11
CA VAL A 92 8.68 0.60 12.38
C VAL A 92 7.32 1.26 12.21
N LEU A 93 7.11 2.43 12.80
CA LEU A 93 5.82 3.11 12.70
C LEU A 93 5.45 3.49 11.26
N PRO A 94 6.37 4.06 10.47
CA PRO A 94 6.15 4.29 9.04
C PRO A 94 5.81 3.04 8.25
N ILE A 95 6.58 1.96 8.43
CA ILE A 95 6.47 0.76 7.62
C ILE A 95 5.19 -0.02 7.95
N PHE A 96 4.91 -0.25 9.23
CA PHE A 96 3.81 -1.13 9.64
C PHE A 96 2.48 -0.39 9.78
N PHE A 97 2.49 0.86 10.25
CA PHE A 97 1.27 1.63 10.51
C PHE A 97 1.06 2.74 9.48
N GLY A 98 2.08 3.09 8.69
CA GLY A 98 1.98 4.16 7.71
C GLY A 98 1.95 5.54 8.32
N PHE A 99 2.49 5.69 9.53
CA PHE A 99 2.37 6.87 10.36
C PHE A 99 3.74 7.43 10.71
N PHE A 100 3.84 8.75 10.71
CA PHE A 100 5.07 9.50 11.00
C PHE A 100 4.81 10.40 12.20
N ILE A 101 5.46 10.14 13.34
CA ILE A 101 5.27 10.96 14.55
C ILE A 101 5.77 12.40 14.31
N ASN A 102 6.93 12.54 13.66
CA ASN A 102 7.54 13.83 13.38
C ASN A 102 7.57 14.12 11.88
N SER A 103 7.29 15.38 11.52
CA SER A 103 7.44 15.90 10.16
C SER A 103 8.89 15.82 9.64
N ASN A 104 9.87 15.89 10.55
CA ASN A 104 11.32 15.82 10.29
C ASN A 104 11.89 14.38 10.44
N ASN A 105 11.23 13.38 9.85
CA ASN A 105 11.79 12.04 9.79
C ASN A 105 12.84 11.94 8.68
N GLU A 106 14.10 11.76 9.06
CA GLU A 106 15.25 11.70 8.14
C GLU A 106 15.12 10.59 7.09
N LEU A 107 14.55 9.43 7.45
CA LEU A 107 14.31 8.34 6.49
C LEU A 107 13.27 8.75 5.45
N VAL A 108 12.23 9.48 5.86
CA VAL A 108 11.18 10.00 4.97
C VAL A 108 11.74 11.04 4.03
N GLU A 109 12.51 11.98 4.54
CA GLU A 109 13.13 13.03 3.75
C GLU A 109 14.06 12.42 2.68
N ASN A 110 14.91 11.47 3.08
CA ASN A 110 15.77 10.78 2.15
C ASN A 110 14.99 10.01 1.05
N LEU A 111 13.87 9.36 1.39
CA LEU A 111 13.03 8.69 0.41
C LEU A 111 12.25 9.66 -0.49
N LYS A 112 11.85 10.82 0.04
CA LYS A 112 11.24 11.88 -0.79
C LYS A 112 12.24 12.38 -1.82
N ASN A 113 13.48 12.62 -1.42
CA ASN A 113 14.52 13.11 -2.33
C ASN A 113 14.81 12.11 -3.47
N LEU A 114 14.68 10.80 -3.20
CA LEU A 114 14.83 9.72 -4.20
C LEU A 114 13.54 9.41 -5.00
N ASP A 115 12.45 10.17 -4.82
CA ASP A 115 11.13 9.85 -5.39
C ASP A 115 10.61 8.43 -5.04
N SER A 116 11.04 7.90 -3.89
CA SER A 116 10.87 6.49 -3.49
C SER A 116 9.99 6.30 -2.26
N LEU A 117 9.40 7.38 -1.73
CA LEU A 117 8.48 7.35 -0.58
C LEU A 117 7.29 6.38 -0.78
N HIS A 118 6.87 6.17 -2.02
CA HIS A 118 5.81 5.23 -2.37
C HIS A 118 6.15 3.76 -2.02
N LEU A 119 7.44 3.40 -1.92
CA LEU A 119 7.88 2.03 -1.59
C LEU A 119 7.44 1.60 -0.19
N ILE A 120 7.48 2.50 0.79
CA ILE A 120 6.99 2.23 2.16
C ILE A 120 5.46 2.20 2.21
N ILE A 121 4.79 2.90 1.29
CA ILE A 121 3.36 3.18 1.41
C ILE A 121 2.49 2.21 0.60
N VAL A 122 2.97 1.72 -0.55
CA VAL A 122 2.11 1.19 -1.62
C VAL A 122 2.39 -0.28 -1.96
N SER A 123 3.36 -0.94 -1.36
CA SER A 123 3.68 -2.30 -1.84
C SER A 123 2.74 -3.39 -1.31
N GLY A 124 2.54 -4.43 -2.13
CA GLY A 124 1.88 -5.68 -1.77
C GLY A 124 2.70 -6.92 -2.13
N PHE A 125 3.98 -6.78 -2.50
CA PHE A 125 4.82 -7.91 -2.91
C PHE A 125 5.25 -8.78 -1.72
N HIS A 126 5.46 -8.18 -0.55
CA HIS A 126 5.78 -8.89 0.70
C HIS A 126 4.72 -9.94 1.06
N TYR A 127 3.46 -9.79 0.65
CA TYR A 127 2.45 -10.84 0.82
C TYR A 127 2.81 -12.13 0.06
N LEU A 128 3.40 -12.04 -1.13
CA LEU A 128 3.88 -13.20 -1.88
C LEU A 128 5.12 -13.82 -1.25
N ILE A 129 6.04 -12.98 -0.74
CA ILE A 129 7.21 -13.48 0.00
C ILE A 129 6.75 -14.23 1.25
N LEU A 130 5.85 -13.62 2.04
CA LEU A 130 5.26 -14.23 3.23
C LEU A 130 4.50 -15.51 2.89
N GLU A 131 3.71 -15.53 1.81
CA GLU A 131 3.06 -16.76 1.34
C GLU A 131 4.07 -17.88 1.14
N LYS A 132 5.17 -17.60 0.42
CA LYS A 132 6.21 -18.60 0.12
C LYS A 132 6.96 -19.05 1.36
N LEU A 133 7.24 -18.14 2.29
CA LEU A 133 7.88 -18.47 3.56
C LEU A 133 6.98 -19.33 4.44
N ILE A 134 5.72 -18.95 4.61
CA ILE A 134 4.75 -19.73 5.38
C ILE A 134 4.57 -21.09 4.72
N GLU A 135 4.36 -21.16 3.40
CA GLU A 135 4.24 -22.41 2.65
C GLU A 135 5.46 -23.31 2.92
N LYS A 136 6.69 -22.77 2.87
CA LYS A 136 7.91 -23.52 3.15
C LYS A 136 7.93 -24.09 4.58
N ILE A 137 7.58 -23.26 5.57
CA ILE A 137 7.58 -23.64 6.99
C ILE A 137 6.48 -24.66 7.30
N THR A 138 5.29 -24.50 6.71
CA THR A 138 4.10 -25.32 7.01
C THR A 138 3.92 -26.51 6.07
N THR A 139 4.78 -26.68 5.05
CA THR A 139 4.70 -27.75 4.03
C THR A 139 4.39 -29.14 4.58
N LYS A 140 4.94 -29.48 5.75
CA LYS A 140 4.78 -30.82 6.35
C LYS A 140 3.37 -31.09 6.88
N PHE A 141 2.63 -30.08 7.31
CA PHE A 141 1.35 -30.25 8.01
C PHE A 141 0.17 -29.47 7.39
N ASP A 142 0.42 -28.42 6.61
CA ASP A 142 -0.62 -27.59 6.00
C ASP A 142 -0.76 -27.82 4.49
N LYS A 143 -1.18 -29.03 4.11
CA LYS A 143 -1.33 -29.41 2.69
C LYS A 143 -2.35 -28.54 1.94
N ASN A 144 -3.34 -28.01 2.66
CA ASN A 144 -4.44 -27.23 2.09
C ASN A 144 -4.19 -25.71 2.11
N GLY A 145 -3.12 -25.25 2.78
CA GLY A 145 -2.78 -23.82 2.87
C GLY A 145 -3.66 -23.03 3.82
N ILE A 146 -4.26 -23.66 4.82
CA ILE A 146 -5.11 -23.03 5.84
C ILE A 146 -4.27 -22.07 6.71
N CYS A 147 -3.06 -22.48 7.12
CA CYS A 147 -2.17 -21.62 7.89
C CYS A 147 -1.77 -20.38 7.11
N ILE A 148 -1.54 -20.52 5.80
CA ILE A 148 -1.26 -19.38 4.91
C ILE A 148 -2.44 -18.39 4.94
N VAL A 149 -3.67 -18.87 4.79
CA VAL A 149 -4.87 -18.03 4.81
C VAL A 149 -5.01 -17.32 6.16
N VAL A 150 -4.88 -18.05 7.27
CA VAL A 150 -5.04 -17.49 8.63
C VAL A 150 -3.97 -16.45 8.93
N LEU A 151 -2.70 -16.77 8.72
CA LEU A 151 -1.58 -15.89 9.06
C LEU A 151 -1.54 -14.63 8.16
N LEU A 152 -1.78 -14.77 6.86
CA LEU A 152 -1.81 -13.60 5.97
C LEU A 152 -3.04 -12.72 6.24
N THR A 153 -4.16 -13.29 6.65
CA THR A 153 -5.32 -12.51 7.11
C THR A 153 -4.99 -11.77 8.39
N PHE A 154 -4.42 -12.43 9.38
CA PHE A 154 -3.99 -11.77 10.60
C PHE A 154 -3.02 -10.62 10.34
N TYR A 155 -2.02 -10.84 9.47
CA TYR A 155 -1.09 -9.80 9.04
C TYR A 155 -1.79 -8.63 8.33
N PHE A 156 -2.76 -8.91 7.44
CA PHE A 156 -3.54 -7.86 6.76
C PHE A 156 -4.36 -7.00 7.72
N TRP A 157 -4.90 -7.59 8.79
CA TRP A 157 -5.68 -6.85 9.79
C TRP A 157 -4.83 -5.97 10.71
N ILE A 158 -3.59 -6.39 11.00
CA ILE A 158 -2.66 -5.67 11.86
C ILE A 158 -1.88 -4.60 11.10
N GLY A 159 -1.46 -4.89 9.88
CA GLY A 159 -0.68 -3.95 9.07
C GLY A 159 -1.53 -2.81 8.50
N LYS A 160 -0.83 -1.82 7.92
CA LYS A 160 -1.43 -0.84 7.02
C LYS A 160 -1.97 -1.55 5.77
N SER A 161 -3.28 -1.65 5.66
CA SER A 161 -3.94 -2.16 4.45
C SER A 161 -3.94 -1.09 3.34
N ASN A 162 -2.96 -1.14 2.42
CA ASN A 162 -2.98 -0.34 1.20
C ASN A 162 -3.68 -1.09 0.04
N LEU A 163 -3.92 -0.40 -1.08
CA LEU A 163 -4.59 -0.95 -2.27
C LEU A 163 -3.90 -2.20 -2.82
N ALA A 164 -2.57 -2.19 -2.90
CA ALA A 164 -1.80 -3.28 -3.45
C ALA A 164 -1.76 -4.48 -2.50
N SER A 165 -1.57 -4.24 -1.20
CA SER A 165 -1.65 -5.25 -0.14
C SER A 165 -3.00 -5.96 -0.16
N PHE A 166 -4.10 -5.21 -0.28
CA PHE A 166 -5.45 -5.79 -0.33
C PHE A 166 -5.65 -6.65 -1.58
N LYS A 167 -5.20 -6.17 -2.75
CA LYS A 167 -5.22 -6.95 -4.00
C LYS A 167 -4.40 -8.23 -3.89
N SER A 168 -3.16 -8.15 -3.39
CA SER A 168 -2.28 -9.31 -3.21
C SER A 168 -2.87 -10.33 -2.23
N TRP A 169 -3.41 -9.84 -1.10
CA TRP A 169 -4.08 -10.65 -0.09
C TRP A 169 -5.28 -11.41 -0.68
N LEU A 170 -6.20 -10.71 -1.36
CA LEU A 170 -7.34 -11.35 -2.03
C LEU A 170 -6.92 -12.36 -3.10
N TRP A 171 -5.87 -12.03 -3.86
CA TRP A 171 -5.32 -12.94 -4.88
C TRP A 171 -4.81 -14.25 -4.27
N ILE A 172 -4.03 -14.18 -3.18
CA ILE A 172 -3.50 -15.36 -2.50
C ILE A 172 -4.63 -16.18 -1.86
N ILE A 173 -5.58 -15.52 -1.17
CA ILE A 173 -6.70 -16.21 -0.54
C ILE A 173 -7.57 -16.92 -1.56
N SER A 174 -7.94 -16.24 -2.65
CA SER A 174 -8.76 -16.86 -3.71
C SER A 174 -8.06 -18.08 -4.33
N LEU A 175 -6.73 -18.04 -4.49
CA LEU A 175 -5.93 -19.19 -4.90
C LEU A 175 -6.03 -20.36 -3.90
N LYS A 176 -5.85 -20.11 -2.60
CA LYS A 176 -5.86 -21.18 -1.58
C LYS A 176 -7.26 -21.73 -1.35
N LEU A 177 -8.28 -20.87 -1.27
CA LEU A 177 -9.69 -21.30 -1.15
C LEU A 177 -10.13 -22.15 -2.34
N SER A 178 -9.66 -21.83 -3.55
CA SER A 178 -10.00 -22.62 -4.75
C SER A 178 -9.46 -24.07 -4.71
N LYS A 179 -8.38 -24.32 -3.94
CA LYS A 179 -7.86 -25.68 -3.71
C LYS A 179 -8.66 -26.45 -2.66
N ILE A 180 -9.24 -25.73 -1.69
CA ILE A 180 -10.02 -26.31 -0.58
C ILE A 180 -11.45 -26.65 -1.06
N SER A 181 -12.04 -25.79 -1.88
CA SER A 181 -13.40 -25.99 -2.37
C SER A 181 -13.44 -26.98 -3.55
N ARG A 182 -14.22 -28.06 -3.40
CA ARG A 182 -14.51 -28.99 -4.51
C ARG A 182 -15.30 -28.31 -5.64
N TRP A 183 -16.01 -27.22 -5.35
CA TRP A 183 -16.87 -26.50 -6.31
C TRP A 183 -16.08 -25.68 -7.33
N THR A 184 -14.80 -25.40 -7.08
CA THR A 184 -13.94 -24.58 -7.95
C THR A 184 -12.89 -25.41 -8.70
N LYS A 185 -13.15 -26.69 -8.96
CA LYS A 185 -12.28 -27.53 -9.81
C LYS A 185 -12.18 -27.03 -11.26
N GLN A 186 -13.08 -26.15 -11.69
CA GLN A 186 -12.88 -25.40 -12.92
C GLN A 186 -11.76 -24.38 -12.71
N ASN A 187 -10.73 -24.46 -13.55
CA ASN A 187 -9.70 -23.43 -13.68
C ASN A 187 -10.37 -22.09 -13.99
N SER A 188 -10.81 -21.34 -12.96
CA SER A 188 -11.28 -19.98 -13.13
C SER A 188 -10.18 -19.23 -13.88
N CYS A 189 -10.50 -18.70 -15.05
CA CYS A 189 -9.52 -18.01 -15.87
C CYS A 189 -8.85 -16.91 -15.02
N LYS A 190 -7.53 -16.76 -15.10
CA LYS A 190 -6.78 -15.77 -14.29
C LYS A 190 -7.40 -14.37 -14.38
N PHE A 191 -7.97 -14.04 -15.54
CA PHE A 191 -8.72 -12.80 -15.77
C PHE A 191 -10.03 -12.73 -14.99
N GLN A 192 -10.85 -13.79 -15.00
CA GLN A 192 -12.09 -13.83 -14.21
C GLN A 192 -11.80 -13.58 -12.73
N ARG A 193 -10.75 -14.21 -12.20
CA ARG A 193 -10.32 -13.99 -10.81
C ARG A 193 -9.87 -12.55 -10.55
N LEU A 194 -9.08 -11.99 -11.46
CA LEU A 194 -8.65 -10.60 -11.35
C LEU A 194 -9.86 -9.65 -11.35
N SER A 195 -10.85 -9.90 -12.21
CA SER A 195 -12.11 -9.14 -12.25
C SER A 195 -12.97 -9.32 -11.00
N THR A 196 -13.05 -10.53 -10.43
CA THR A 196 -13.75 -10.74 -9.16
C THR A 196 -13.07 -9.96 -8.03
N ILE A 197 -11.74 -9.94 -7.99
CA ILE A 197 -10.97 -9.19 -6.98
C ILE A 197 -11.21 -7.69 -7.11
N SER A 198 -11.26 -7.15 -8.34
CA SER A 198 -11.56 -5.72 -8.52
C SER A 198 -12.99 -5.37 -8.11
N LEU A 199 -13.97 -6.24 -8.38
CA LEU A 199 -15.35 -6.07 -7.91
C LEU A 199 -15.43 -6.10 -6.38
N ILE A 200 -14.80 -7.07 -5.72
CA ILE A 200 -14.72 -7.12 -4.24
C ILE A 200 -14.10 -5.83 -3.70
N HIS A 201 -13.06 -5.31 -4.35
CA HIS A 201 -12.44 -4.06 -3.95
C HIS A 201 -13.39 -2.86 -4.12
N ALA A 202 -14.13 -2.80 -5.23
CA ALA A 202 -15.13 -1.77 -5.47
C ALA A 202 -16.27 -1.80 -4.44
N PHE A 203 -16.68 -2.99 -3.99
CA PHE A 203 -17.66 -3.12 -2.90
C PHE A 203 -17.10 -2.72 -1.53
N TYR A 204 -15.84 -3.08 -1.25
CA TYR A 204 -15.20 -2.74 0.03
C TYR A 204 -14.95 -1.24 0.16
N ASN A 205 -14.48 -0.60 -0.91
CA ASN A 205 -14.28 0.84 -0.97
C ASN A 205 -14.42 1.33 -2.43
N PRO A 206 -15.60 1.82 -2.84
CA PRO A 206 -15.86 2.20 -4.23
C PRO A 206 -14.98 3.36 -4.71
N LEU A 207 -14.49 4.16 -3.77
CA LEU A 207 -13.71 5.37 -4.05
C LEU A 207 -12.25 5.03 -4.32
N HIS A 208 -11.78 3.94 -3.73
CA HIS A 208 -10.47 3.37 -4.01
C HIS A 208 -10.35 2.87 -5.45
N PHE A 209 -11.44 2.37 -6.03
CA PHE A 209 -11.50 1.94 -7.42
C PHE A 209 -11.21 3.09 -8.41
N LEU A 210 -11.58 4.32 -8.05
CA LEU A 210 -11.37 5.51 -8.88
C LEU A 210 -9.95 6.10 -8.79
N LYS A 211 -9.10 5.60 -7.89
CA LYS A 211 -7.73 6.11 -7.74
C LYS A 211 -6.84 5.64 -8.89
N ILE A 212 -6.05 6.56 -9.46
CA ILE A 212 -5.09 6.28 -10.55
C ILE A 212 -4.16 5.11 -10.21
N GLY A 213 -3.64 5.06 -8.98
CA GLY A 213 -2.76 3.99 -8.55
C GLY A 213 -3.42 2.60 -8.59
N PHE A 214 -4.72 2.52 -8.32
CA PHE A 214 -5.47 1.27 -8.46
C PHE A 214 -5.56 0.85 -9.94
N LEU A 215 -5.94 1.79 -10.82
CA LEU A 215 -6.05 1.54 -12.26
C LEU A 215 -4.73 1.10 -12.89
N ILE A 216 -3.63 1.82 -12.61
CA ILE A 216 -2.28 1.48 -13.10
C ILE A 216 -1.87 0.09 -12.59
N SER A 217 -2.07 -0.19 -11.30
CA SER A 217 -1.72 -1.47 -10.70
C SER A 217 -2.51 -2.63 -11.33
N TYR A 218 -3.78 -2.41 -11.63
CA TYR A 218 -4.65 -3.40 -12.27
C TYR A 218 -4.22 -3.65 -13.72
N LEU A 219 -3.99 -2.58 -14.49
CA LEU A 219 -3.50 -2.61 -15.87
C LEU A 219 -2.21 -3.38 -16.03
N LEU A 220 -1.21 -3.05 -15.20
CA LEU A 220 0.06 -3.76 -15.21
C LEU A 220 -0.14 -5.24 -14.90
N THR A 221 -1.00 -5.58 -13.93
CA THR A 221 -1.30 -6.98 -13.58
C THR A 221 -1.98 -7.70 -14.75
N PHE A 222 -2.93 -7.05 -15.42
CA PHE A 222 -3.61 -7.58 -16.59
C PHE A 222 -2.64 -7.84 -17.75
N TYR A 223 -1.77 -6.85 -18.05
CA TYR A 223 -0.73 -6.97 -19.08
C TYR A 223 0.27 -8.10 -18.77
N LEU A 224 0.69 -8.23 -17.52
CA LEU A 224 1.55 -9.32 -17.09
C LEU A 224 0.85 -10.67 -17.30
N ILE A 225 -0.40 -10.82 -16.85
CA ILE A 225 -1.16 -12.06 -17.00
C ILE A 225 -1.35 -12.42 -18.47
N SER A 226 -1.73 -11.46 -19.32
CA SER A 226 -1.92 -11.69 -20.76
C SER A 226 -0.62 -12.07 -21.46
N GLY A 227 0.49 -11.43 -21.11
CA GLY A 227 1.82 -11.79 -21.59
C GLY A 227 2.26 -13.18 -21.15
N PHE A 228 2.03 -13.55 -19.87
CA PHE A 228 2.43 -14.84 -19.31
C PHE A 228 1.60 -16.04 -19.77
N LEU A 229 0.46 -15.84 -20.42
CA LEU A 229 -0.33 -16.95 -20.98
C LEU A 229 0.40 -17.67 -22.12
N ASN A 230 1.32 -16.99 -22.82
CA ASN A 230 2.01 -17.53 -23.99
C ASN A 230 3.41 -18.09 -23.68
N PHE A 231 3.86 -18.10 -22.42
CA PHE A 231 5.22 -18.52 -22.07
C PHE A 231 5.25 -19.87 -21.34
N GLU A 232 6.08 -20.78 -21.84
CA GLU A 232 6.44 -22.01 -21.14
C GLU A 232 7.22 -21.73 -19.85
N LYS A 233 7.15 -22.65 -18.88
CA LYS A 233 7.70 -22.48 -17.53
C LYS A 233 9.22 -22.17 -17.48
N LYS A 234 10.00 -22.54 -18.50
CA LYS A 234 11.47 -22.58 -18.47
C LYS A 234 12.20 -21.30 -18.93
N GLU A 235 11.53 -20.30 -19.49
CA GLU A 235 12.23 -19.14 -20.07
C GLU A 235 12.37 -17.94 -19.11
N LEU A 236 13.21 -18.07 -18.09
CA LEU A 236 13.50 -17.01 -17.11
C LEU A 236 13.85 -15.66 -17.77
N ARG A 237 14.65 -15.69 -18.85
CA ARG A 237 15.04 -14.50 -19.62
C ARG A 237 13.83 -13.73 -20.16
N LYS A 238 12.84 -14.43 -20.74
CA LYS A 238 11.63 -13.77 -21.28
C LYS A 238 10.75 -13.21 -20.17
N LYS A 239 10.68 -13.88 -19.00
CA LYS A 239 9.97 -13.36 -17.82
C LYS A 239 10.61 -12.07 -17.30
N LEU A 240 11.93 -12.03 -17.17
CA LEU A 240 12.68 -10.84 -16.77
C LEU A 240 12.48 -9.69 -17.76
N PHE A 241 12.53 -9.98 -19.07
CA PHE A 241 12.29 -8.99 -20.09
C PHE A 241 10.87 -8.39 -20.04
N LEU A 242 9.86 -9.22 -19.74
CA LEU A 242 8.48 -8.77 -19.61
C LEU A 242 8.28 -7.92 -18.34
N ILE A 243 8.95 -8.26 -17.24
CA ILE A 243 8.99 -7.44 -16.02
C ILE A 243 9.65 -6.09 -16.31
N LEU A 244 10.79 -6.08 -17.02
CA LEU A 244 11.46 -4.84 -17.42
C LEU A 244 10.56 -3.97 -18.30
N LYS A 245 9.82 -4.56 -19.25
CA LYS A 245 8.82 -3.83 -20.06
C LYS A 245 7.68 -3.23 -19.23
N ALA A 246 7.14 -3.99 -18.28
CA ALA A 246 6.10 -3.49 -17.39
C ALA A 246 6.63 -2.34 -16.52
N TRP A 247 7.89 -2.46 -16.06
CA TRP A 247 8.57 -1.41 -15.30
C TRP A 247 8.81 -0.15 -16.14
N THR A 248 9.36 -0.26 -17.36
CA THR A 248 9.56 0.89 -18.23
C THR A 248 8.24 1.61 -18.54
N LEU A 249 7.17 0.85 -18.79
CA LEU A 249 5.84 1.41 -18.96
C LEU A 249 5.41 2.19 -17.71
N SER A 250 5.56 1.61 -16.52
CA SER A 250 5.21 2.27 -15.26
C SER A 250 6.02 3.55 -15.00
N VAL A 251 7.30 3.57 -15.39
CA VAL A 251 8.18 4.74 -15.29
C VAL A 251 7.73 5.84 -16.28
N LEU A 252 7.42 5.48 -17.52
CA LEU A 252 6.90 6.45 -18.50
C LEU A 252 5.59 7.09 -18.01
N PHE A 253 4.71 6.30 -17.40
CA PHE A 253 3.51 6.82 -16.75
C PHE A 253 3.84 7.78 -15.60
N LEU A 254 4.79 7.44 -14.72
CA LEU A 254 5.21 8.32 -13.63
C LEU A 254 5.77 9.64 -14.15
N ILE A 255 6.67 9.60 -15.14
CA ILE A 255 7.26 10.79 -15.77
C ILE A 255 6.17 11.67 -16.39
N SER A 256 5.13 11.08 -17.00
CA SER A 256 4.04 11.85 -17.62
C SER A 256 3.16 12.60 -16.61
N ILE A 257 3.17 12.17 -15.34
CA ILE A 257 2.34 12.75 -14.26
C ILE A 257 3.18 13.65 -13.34
N SER A 258 4.48 13.39 -13.19
CA SER A 258 5.36 14.13 -12.30
C SER A 258 5.98 15.36 -12.98
N LYS A 259 6.06 16.47 -12.23
CA LYS A 259 6.74 17.70 -12.70
C LYS A 259 8.27 17.61 -12.60
N GLN A 260 8.75 16.70 -11.78
CA GLN A 260 10.16 16.48 -11.48
C GLN A 260 10.37 14.98 -11.36
N PHE A 261 11.53 14.49 -11.80
CA PHE A 261 11.94 13.13 -11.51
C PHE A 261 13.45 13.02 -11.38
N SER A 262 13.89 12.15 -10.48
CA SER A 262 15.27 11.71 -10.41
C SER A 262 15.52 10.49 -11.31
N LEU A 263 16.50 10.57 -12.22
CA LEU A 263 16.93 9.40 -13.01
C LEU A 263 17.53 8.31 -12.10
N PHE A 264 18.35 8.72 -11.13
CA PHE A 264 18.89 7.82 -10.11
C PHE A 264 17.81 7.32 -9.16
N GLY A 265 16.76 8.11 -8.89
CA GLY A 265 15.56 7.71 -8.16
C GLY A 265 14.81 6.59 -8.87
N ILE A 266 14.63 6.70 -10.19
CA ILE A 266 14.02 5.65 -11.01
C ILE A 266 14.83 4.34 -10.94
N LEU A 267 16.15 4.40 -11.13
CA LEU A 267 17.01 3.21 -11.09
C LEU A 267 17.09 2.63 -9.67
N SER A 268 17.26 3.49 -8.67
CA SER A 268 17.32 3.06 -7.27
C SER A 268 15.97 2.50 -6.81
N ASN A 269 14.83 2.95 -7.35
CA ASN A 269 13.52 2.40 -7.04
C ASN A 269 13.42 0.90 -7.36
N LEU A 270 14.07 0.40 -8.41
CA LEU A 270 14.12 -1.05 -8.66
C LEU A 270 14.79 -1.80 -7.50
N ILE A 271 15.98 -1.33 -7.10
CA ILE A 271 16.77 -1.97 -6.04
C ILE A 271 16.10 -1.79 -4.68
N LEU A 272 15.71 -0.56 -4.35
CA LEU A 272 15.05 -0.19 -3.10
C LEU A 272 13.72 -0.92 -2.95
N SER A 273 12.97 -1.15 -4.03
CA SER A 273 11.77 -1.99 -3.95
C SER A 273 12.12 -3.34 -3.33
N PHE A 274 13.07 -4.09 -3.89
CA PHE A 274 13.47 -5.39 -3.34
C PHE A 274 13.99 -5.28 -1.89
N VAL A 275 14.81 -4.26 -1.60
CA VAL A 275 15.35 -4.04 -0.25
C VAL A 275 14.23 -3.82 0.77
N PHE A 276 13.26 -2.94 0.48
CA PHE A 276 12.13 -2.67 1.38
C PHE A 276 11.22 -3.88 1.56
N GLU A 277 10.99 -4.69 0.52
CA GLU A 277 10.18 -5.91 0.67
C GLU A 277 10.84 -6.94 1.59
N ILE A 278 12.14 -7.17 1.41
CA ILE A 278 12.91 -8.07 2.28
C ILE A 278 12.94 -7.52 3.70
N LEU A 279 13.17 -6.21 3.83
CA LEU A 279 13.18 -5.54 5.11
C LEU A 279 11.85 -5.69 5.86
N ILE A 280 10.71 -5.45 5.22
CA ILE A 280 9.39 -5.62 5.84
C ILE A 280 9.23 -7.04 6.41
N VAL A 281 9.65 -8.04 5.63
CA VAL A 281 9.55 -9.45 6.01
C VAL A 281 10.48 -9.80 7.16
N ILE A 282 11.70 -9.25 7.19
CA ILE A 282 12.66 -9.48 8.28
C ILE A 282 12.27 -8.71 9.54
N LEU A 283 11.74 -7.49 9.40
CA LEU A 283 11.32 -6.69 10.55
C LEU A 283 10.17 -7.34 11.32
N LEU A 284 9.28 -8.08 10.64
CA LEU A 284 8.13 -8.75 11.27
C LEU A 284 8.48 -9.58 12.51
N PRO A 285 9.38 -10.57 12.45
CA PRO A 285 9.83 -11.30 13.64
C PRO A 285 10.70 -10.46 14.58
N CYS A 286 11.39 -9.44 14.07
CA CYS A 286 12.28 -8.58 14.86
C CYS A 286 11.58 -7.43 15.60
N LEU A 287 10.26 -7.26 15.41
CA LEU A 287 9.47 -6.15 15.97
C LEU A 287 9.63 -5.94 17.48
N PHE A 288 9.90 -7.01 18.22
CA PHE A 288 10.02 -6.99 19.68
C PHE A 288 11.48 -6.98 20.18
N ILE A 289 12.45 -6.84 19.28
CA ILE A 289 13.88 -6.91 19.58
C ILE A 289 14.54 -5.56 19.23
N PRO A 290 14.66 -4.62 20.19
CA PRO A 290 15.08 -3.24 19.91
C PRO A 290 16.42 -3.09 19.20
N PHE A 291 17.45 -3.81 19.65
CA PHE A 291 18.80 -3.67 19.08
C PHE A 291 18.86 -4.06 17.58
N LEU A 292 18.02 -5.00 17.14
CA LEU A 292 17.94 -5.36 15.73
C LEU A 292 17.31 -4.24 14.91
N ILE A 293 16.26 -3.60 15.43
CA ILE A 293 15.59 -2.48 14.76
C ILE A 293 16.51 -1.27 14.64
N ASP A 294 17.24 -0.94 15.71
CA ASP A 294 18.24 0.13 15.68
C ASP A 294 19.32 -0.17 14.63
N GLY A 295 19.80 -1.42 14.56
CA GLY A 295 20.75 -1.88 13.55
C GLY A 295 20.21 -1.78 12.11
N PHE A 296 18.99 -2.28 11.86
CA PHE A 296 18.35 -2.16 10.54
C PHE A 296 18.16 -0.70 10.13
N TYR A 297 17.71 0.15 11.06
CA TYR A 297 17.53 1.58 10.81
C TYR A 297 18.81 2.24 10.34
N LEU A 298 19.94 1.99 11.03
CA LEU A 298 21.23 2.55 10.64
C LEU A 298 21.69 2.08 9.25
N VAL A 299 21.54 0.79 8.95
CA VAL A 299 21.91 0.22 7.64
C VAL A 299 21.11 0.87 6.51
N ILE A 300 19.78 0.98 6.68
CA ILE A 300 18.90 1.59 5.66
C ILE A 300 19.20 3.08 5.51
N LEU A 301 19.37 3.79 6.62
CA LEU A 301 19.63 5.22 6.59
C LEU A 301 20.94 5.52 5.84
N ASN A 302 22.00 4.75 6.12
CA ASN A 302 23.28 4.88 5.42
C ASN A 302 23.16 4.54 3.93
N LEU A 303 22.40 3.49 3.58
CA LEU A 303 22.11 3.16 2.18
C LEU A 303 21.40 4.31 1.47
N LEU A 304 20.37 4.90 2.09
CA LEU A 304 19.61 6.00 1.50
C LEU A 304 20.44 7.27 1.36
N LYS A 305 21.28 7.60 2.36
CA LYS A 305 22.23 8.72 2.28
C LYS A 305 23.22 8.53 1.14
N PHE A 306 23.78 7.32 1.02
CA PHE A 306 24.66 6.97 -0.10
C PHE A 306 23.97 7.12 -1.45
N LEU A 307 22.71 6.70 -1.58
CA LEU A 307 21.98 6.89 -2.85
C LEU A 307 21.67 8.37 -3.13
N ASN A 308 21.34 9.14 -2.09
CA ASN A 308 21.07 10.57 -2.22
C ASN A 308 22.30 11.40 -2.61
N SER A 309 23.51 11.00 -2.21
CA SER A 309 24.72 11.74 -2.61
C SER A 309 25.01 11.72 -4.12
N TYR A 310 24.44 10.76 -4.86
CA TYR A 310 24.59 10.65 -6.32
C TYR A 310 23.32 11.04 -7.09
N ASN A 311 22.33 11.61 -6.40
CA ASN A 311 21.03 11.88 -6.97
C ASN A 311 21.07 13.13 -7.87
N VAL A 312 20.79 12.95 -9.17
CA VAL A 312 20.65 14.04 -10.15
C VAL A 312 19.16 14.23 -10.46
N LEU A 313 18.65 15.42 -10.14
CA LEU A 313 17.25 15.81 -10.39
C LEU A 313 17.09 16.41 -11.79
N PHE A 314 16.14 15.88 -12.55
CA PHE A 314 15.69 16.48 -13.80
C PHE A 314 14.32 17.12 -13.60
N VAL A 315 14.19 18.38 -14.03
CA VAL A 315 12.93 19.13 -13.96
C VAL A 315 12.35 19.23 -15.36
N PHE A 316 11.16 18.66 -15.57
CA PHE A 316 10.47 18.71 -16.85
C PHE A 316 9.20 19.54 -16.71
N ASN A 317 9.06 20.56 -17.55
CA ASN A 317 7.81 21.30 -17.66
C ASN A 317 6.95 20.69 -18.78
N THR A 318 6.44 19.48 -18.56
CA THR A 318 5.51 18.84 -19.51
C THR A 318 4.10 18.79 -18.93
N LEU A 319 3.14 19.29 -19.72
CA LEU A 319 1.70 19.26 -19.43
C LEU A 319 1.06 18.17 -20.30
N LEU A 320 1.38 16.91 -20.04
CA LEU A 320 0.60 15.81 -20.60
C LEU A 320 -0.71 15.70 -19.79
N SER A 321 -1.83 16.04 -20.43
CA SER A 321 -3.12 16.06 -19.72
C SER A 321 -3.58 14.65 -19.39
N TYR A 322 -4.11 14.48 -18.17
CA TYR A 322 -4.70 13.25 -17.61
C TYR A 322 -5.59 12.47 -18.61
N TRP A 323 -6.30 13.19 -19.49
CA TRP A 323 -7.20 12.63 -20.49
C TRP A 323 -6.51 11.80 -21.57
N HIS A 324 -5.26 12.11 -21.92
CA HIS A 324 -4.51 11.35 -22.93
C HIS A 324 -4.22 9.93 -22.45
N LEU A 325 -4.03 9.73 -21.15
CA LEU A 325 -3.78 8.42 -20.55
C LEU A 325 -5.07 7.60 -20.43
N VAL A 326 -6.19 8.25 -20.14
CA VAL A 326 -7.53 7.61 -20.17
C VAL A 326 -7.89 7.18 -21.59
N LEU A 327 -7.58 8.00 -22.60
CA LEU A 327 -7.80 7.64 -24.01
C LEU A 327 -6.91 6.49 -24.46
N LEU A 328 -5.63 6.44 -24.05
CA LEU A 328 -4.75 5.31 -24.31
C LEU A 328 -5.28 4.01 -23.67
N PHE A 329 -5.84 4.11 -22.46
CA PHE A 329 -6.48 2.99 -21.76
C PHE A 329 -7.69 2.44 -22.53
N VAL A 330 -8.63 3.31 -22.88
CA VAL A 330 -9.82 2.94 -23.68
C VAL A 330 -9.41 2.34 -25.02
N TYR A 331 -8.38 2.90 -25.67
CA TYR A 331 -7.86 2.40 -26.94
C TYR A 331 -7.25 1.00 -26.82
N LEU A 332 -6.45 0.73 -25.79
CA LEU A 332 -5.84 -0.58 -25.58
C LEU A 332 -6.86 -1.66 -25.19
N ASP A 333 -7.86 -1.31 -24.37
CA ASP A 333 -8.97 -2.20 -24.03
C ASP A 333 -9.84 -2.51 -25.26
N LEU A 334 -10.12 -1.51 -26.12
CA LEU A 334 -10.83 -1.71 -27.37
C LEU A 334 -10.05 -2.61 -28.33
N ILE A 335 -8.74 -2.40 -28.51
CA ILE A 335 -7.90 -3.28 -29.34
C ILE A 335 -7.94 -4.71 -28.82
N TYR A 336 -7.85 -4.92 -27.50
CA TYR A 336 -7.89 -6.25 -26.92
C TYR A 336 -9.25 -6.93 -27.14
N LEU A 337 -10.36 -6.21 -26.93
CA LEU A 337 -11.71 -6.71 -27.18
C LEU A 337 -11.95 -7.04 -28.66
N ILE A 338 -11.44 -6.21 -29.58
CA ILE A 338 -11.53 -6.44 -31.03
C ILE A 338 -10.69 -7.66 -31.43
N ARG A 339 -9.50 -7.82 -30.86
CA ARG A 339 -8.59 -8.93 -31.20
C ARG A 339 -9.06 -10.27 -30.66
N ASN A 340 -9.80 -10.29 -29.55
CA ASN A 340 -10.38 -11.49 -28.96
C ASN A 340 -11.79 -11.83 -29.48
N LYS A 341 -12.42 -10.99 -30.31
CA LYS A 341 -13.65 -11.37 -31.03
C LYS A 341 -13.43 -12.33 -32.21
N LYS A 342 -12.19 -12.78 -32.43
CA LYS A 342 -11.80 -13.73 -33.50
C LYS A 342 -11.54 -15.17 -33.01
N TYR A 343 -11.96 -15.53 -31.80
CA TYR A 343 -11.97 -16.92 -31.31
C TYR A 343 -13.30 -17.26 -30.64
#